data_AF-A0A1Y2TCL6-F1
#
_entry.id   AF-A0A1Y2TCL6-F1
#
_cell.length_a   1.000
_cell.length_b   1.000
_cell.length_c   1.000
_cell.angle_alpha   90.00
_cell.angle_beta   90.00
_cell.angle_gamma   90.00
#
_symmetry.space_group_name_H-M   'P 1'
#
loop_
_entity.id
_entity.type
_entity.pdbx_description
1 polymer ?
#
loop_
_entity_poly.entity_id
_entity_poly.type
_entity_poly.pdbx_seq_one_letter_code
_entity_poly.pdbx_strand_id
1 'polypeptide(L)'
;MGISRDSRHKRSASGAKRAFYRKKRAFEAGRQEANTRIGPKRIHTVRTRGGNHKRQQKSGKEEEPVKKSKAVEKKQAARYAAHGKVESALEKQFEAGRLYAVIASRPGQSGRCDGYILEGEELAFYQRKLHK
;
A
#
# COMPACT_ATOMS: atom_id res chain seq x y z
N MET A 1 -16.17 -7.30 25.71
CA MET A 1 -15.03 -6.37 25.46
C MET A 1 -13.81 -7.17 25.05
N GLY A 2 -13.38 -7.04 23.79
CA GLY A 2 -12.27 -7.82 23.22
C GLY A 2 -10.89 -7.25 23.54
N ILE A 3 -10.03 -7.25 22.51
CA ILE A 3 -8.67 -6.70 22.52
C ILE A 3 -8.70 -5.24 22.98
N SER A 4 -7.78 -4.85 23.86
CA SER A 4 -7.66 -3.48 24.39
C SER A 4 -6.30 -2.88 24.01
N ARG A 5 -6.29 -1.60 23.65
CA ARG A 5 -5.11 -0.82 23.29
C ARG A 5 -4.62 0.09 24.41
N ASP A 6 -5.09 -0.12 25.64
CA ASP A 6 -4.58 0.63 26.80
C ASP A 6 -3.13 0.23 27.11
N SER A 7 -2.32 1.16 27.62
CA SER A 7 -0.95 0.87 28.10
C SER A 7 -0.91 0.48 29.58
N ARG A 8 -2.07 0.45 30.25
CA ARG A 8 -2.17 0.37 31.72
C ARG A 8 -2.06 -1.06 32.22
N HIS A 9 -2.40 -2.04 31.38
CA HIS A 9 -2.10 -3.45 31.64
C HIS A 9 -0.61 -3.81 31.55
N LYS A 10 0.25 -2.92 31.03
CA LYS A 10 1.71 -3.12 31.00
C LYS A 10 2.37 -2.66 32.31
N ARG A 11 3.58 -3.16 32.58
CA ARG A 11 4.43 -2.74 33.73
C ARG A 11 4.85 -1.27 33.59
N SER A 12 5.20 -0.65 34.72
CA SER A 12 5.82 0.69 34.72
C SER A 12 7.24 0.64 34.14
N ALA A 13 7.84 1.82 33.90
CA ALA A 13 9.25 1.94 33.51
C ALA A 13 10.19 1.30 34.55
N SER A 14 9.85 1.38 35.84
CA SER A 14 10.57 0.69 36.93
C SER A 14 10.33 -0.82 37.01
N GLY A 15 9.49 -1.39 36.14
CA GLY A 15 9.11 -2.81 36.18
C GLY A 15 8.02 -3.16 37.19
N ALA A 16 7.57 -2.22 38.02
CA ALA A 16 6.49 -2.45 38.97
C ALA A 16 5.15 -2.76 38.26
N LYS A 17 4.36 -3.64 38.87
CA LYS A 17 3.01 -3.97 38.39
C LYS A 17 2.08 -2.80 38.71
N ARG A 18 1.31 -2.34 37.71
CA ARG A 18 0.31 -1.27 37.90
C ARG A 18 -0.99 -1.84 38.45
N ALA A 19 -1.59 -1.14 39.40
CA ALA A 19 -2.90 -1.48 39.93
C ALA A 19 -4.01 -1.19 38.91
N PHE A 20 -5.03 -2.05 38.87
CA PHE A 20 -6.19 -1.86 38.03
C PHE A 20 -7.22 -0.96 38.72
N TYR A 21 -7.44 0.24 38.19
CA TYR A 21 -8.33 1.24 38.81
C TYR A 21 -9.66 1.43 38.08
N ARG A 22 -9.78 0.98 36.82
CA ARG A 22 -11.03 1.10 36.04
C ARG A 22 -11.18 0.00 35.00
N LYS A 23 -12.43 -0.36 34.70
CA LYS A 23 -12.80 -1.25 33.59
C LYS A 23 -12.37 -0.68 32.23
N LYS A 24 -12.19 -1.58 31.25
CA LYS A 24 -11.88 -1.25 29.85
C LYS A 24 -12.93 -0.26 29.27
N ARG A 25 -12.49 0.67 28.42
CA ARG A 25 -13.36 1.68 27.79
C ARG A 25 -13.52 1.44 26.29
N ALA A 26 -14.66 1.83 25.72
CA ALA A 26 -14.96 1.63 24.31
C ALA A 26 -13.95 2.31 23.36
N PHE A 27 -13.40 3.47 23.75
CA PHE A 27 -12.38 4.17 22.96
C PHE A 27 -11.00 3.50 23.00
N GLU A 28 -10.78 2.55 23.91
CA GLU A 28 -9.55 1.75 24.00
C GLU A 28 -9.70 0.41 23.25
N ALA A 29 -10.84 0.17 22.60
CA ALA A 29 -11.08 -1.07 21.88
C ALA A 29 -10.10 -1.24 20.71
N GLY A 30 -9.47 -2.41 20.65
CA GLY A 30 -8.79 -2.93 19.47
C GLY A 30 -9.75 -3.69 18.55
N ARG A 31 -9.27 -4.02 17.36
CA ARG A 31 -9.91 -4.95 16.43
C ARG A 31 -8.88 -5.99 16.01
N GLN A 32 -9.35 -7.15 15.57
CA GLN A 32 -8.49 -8.12 14.90
C GLN A 32 -7.90 -7.50 13.64
N GLU A 33 -6.72 -7.99 13.26
CA GLU A 33 -6.07 -7.65 12.01
C GLU A 33 -6.88 -8.10 10.80
N ALA A 34 -6.71 -7.42 9.67
CA ALA A 34 -7.49 -7.69 8.46
C ALA A 34 -6.95 -8.84 7.62
N ASN A 35 -5.65 -9.17 7.73
CA ASN A 35 -4.96 -10.23 6.99
C ASN A 35 -5.36 -10.29 5.50
N THR A 36 -5.30 -9.14 4.82
CA THR A 36 -5.66 -9.00 3.40
C THR A 36 -4.79 -9.89 2.53
N ARG A 37 -5.42 -10.71 1.66
CA ARG A 37 -4.77 -11.65 0.75
C ARG A 37 -5.05 -11.28 -0.71
N ILE A 38 -4.19 -11.76 -1.60
CA ILE A 38 -4.40 -11.69 -3.04
C ILE A 38 -5.60 -12.58 -3.40
N GLY A 39 -6.51 -12.07 -4.22
CA GLY A 39 -7.73 -12.76 -4.61
C GLY A 39 -8.78 -11.80 -5.16
N PRO A 40 -10.02 -12.27 -5.40
CA PRO A 40 -11.10 -11.42 -5.86
C PRO A 40 -11.37 -10.29 -4.85
N LYS A 41 -11.76 -9.12 -5.36
CA LYS A 41 -11.95 -7.91 -4.54
C LYS A 41 -13.10 -8.11 -3.55
N ARG A 42 -12.75 -8.39 -2.29
CA ARG A 42 -13.68 -8.45 -1.16
C ARG A 42 -13.20 -7.52 -0.06
N ILE A 43 -14.01 -6.53 0.28
CA ILE A 43 -13.68 -5.58 1.33
C ILE A 43 -14.94 -5.34 2.17
N HIS A 44 -14.79 -5.33 3.50
CA HIS A 44 -15.87 -5.10 4.46
C HIS A 44 -15.74 -3.70 5.06
N THR A 45 -16.86 -2.98 5.19
CA THR A 45 -16.88 -1.64 5.78
C THR A 45 -16.99 -1.74 7.30
N VAL A 46 -16.15 -0.98 8.01
CA VAL A 46 -16.13 -0.97 9.49
C VAL A 46 -16.40 0.44 9.99
N ARG A 47 -17.46 0.59 10.80
CA ARG A 47 -17.75 1.84 11.51
C ARG A 47 -16.73 2.07 12.63
N THR A 48 -16.30 3.31 12.75
CA THR A 48 -15.30 3.78 13.72
C THR A 48 -15.86 4.89 14.60
N ARG A 49 -15.07 5.34 15.58
CA ARG A 49 -15.46 6.41 16.50
C ARG A 49 -15.77 7.69 15.72
N GLY A 50 -16.79 8.42 16.16
CA GLY A 50 -17.23 9.65 15.49
C GLY A 50 -18.12 9.43 14.27
N GLY A 51 -18.61 8.20 14.03
CA GLY A 51 -19.51 7.91 12.90
C GLY A 51 -18.80 7.66 11.57
N ASN A 52 -17.48 7.84 11.52
CA ASN A 52 -16.68 7.63 10.32
C ASN A 52 -16.59 6.14 9.94
N HIS A 53 -16.43 5.88 8.65
CA HIS A 53 -16.21 4.54 8.12
C HIS A 53 -14.79 4.40 7.59
N LYS A 54 -14.21 3.22 7.78
CA LYS A 54 -12.99 2.84 7.07
C LYS A 54 -13.40 2.20 5.74
N ARG A 55 -13.28 2.96 4.62
CA ARG A 55 -13.17 2.57 3.18
C ARG A 55 -13.64 3.67 2.23
N GLN A 56 -12.99 3.83 1.07
CA GLN A 56 -13.58 4.04 -0.28
C GLN A 56 -12.50 4.10 -1.39
N GLN A 57 -12.72 3.49 -2.57
CA GLN A 57 -12.21 3.98 -3.87
C GLN A 57 -13.08 3.47 -5.04
N LYS A 58 -13.43 4.39 -5.95
CA LYS A 58 -14.07 4.18 -7.25
C LYS A 58 -13.06 3.60 -8.25
N SER A 59 -13.49 2.60 -9.03
CA SER A 59 -12.71 1.99 -10.10
C SER A 59 -12.39 3.00 -11.22
N GLY A 60 -11.16 2.98 -11.71
CA GLY A 60 -10.73 3.68 -12.92
C GLY A 60 -11.36 3.06 -14.16
N LYS A 61 -11.69 3.91 -15.13
CA LYS A 61 -12.23 3.54 -16.44
C LYS A 61 -11.09 3.08 -17.35
N GLU A 62 -11.34 2.04 -18.13
CA GLU A 62 -10.48 1.63 -19.26
C GLU A 62 -10.62 2.63 -20.42
N GLU A 63 -9.50 2.97 -21.06
CA GLU A 63 -9.44 3.85 -22.23
C GLU A 63 -9.15 3.04 -23.51
N GLU A 64 -9.97 3.28 -24.53
CA GLU A 64 -9.87 2.70 -25.88
C GLU A 64 -8.85 3.45 -26.76
N PRO A 65 -8.16 2.78 -27.70
CA PRO A 65 -7.12 3.40 -28.52
C PRO A 65 -7.70 4.31 -29.63
N VAL A 66 -7.26 5.59 -29.63
CA VAL A 66 -7.67 6.62 -30.60
C VAL A 66 -6.63 6.79 -31.72
N LYS A 67 -7.08 7.00 -32.97
CA LYS A 67 -6.23 7.31 -34.15
C LYS A 67 -5.51 8.66 -33.97
N LYS A 68 -4.20 8.70 -34.25
CA LYS A 68 -3.32 9.86 -34.03
C LYS A 68 -3.02 10.62 -35.33
N SER A 69 -2.77 11.93 -35.22
CA SER A 69 -2.40 12.80 -36.35
C SER A 69 -0.87 12.95 -36.48
N LYS A 70 -0.39 13.35 -37.66
CA LYS A 70 1.06 13.54 -37.96
C LYS A 70 1.78 14.50 -37.00
N ALA A 71 1.08 15.52 -36.50
CA ALA A 71 1.64 16.44 -35.50
C ALA A 71 1.90 15.77 -34.15
N VAL A 72 1.06 14.79 -33.78
CA VAL A 72 1.23 14.01 -32.55
C VAL A 72 2.42 13.06 -32.66
N GLU A 73 2.67 12.48 -33.84
CA GLU A 73 3.85 11.64 -34.11
C GLU A 73 5.14 12.44 -33.96
N LYS A 74 5.21 13.64 -34.55
CA LYS A 74 6.36 14.55 -34.40
C LYS A 74 6.63 14.90 -32.93
N LYS A 75 5.58 15.15 -32.14
CA LYS A 75 5.69 15.41 -30.70
C LYS A 75 6.19 14.19 -29.91
N GLN A 76 5.73 12.98 -30.28
CA GLN A 76 6.21 11.75 -29.64
C GLN A 76 7.68 11.49 -29.96
N ALA A 77 8.10 11.63 -31.22
CA ALA A 77 9.49 11.45 -31.63
C ALA A 77 10.43 12.41 -30.87
N ALA A 78 10.06 13.69 -30.75
CA ALA A 78 10.82 14.66 -29.97
C ALA A 78 10.88 14.28 -28.48
N ARG A 79 9.78 13.77 -27.90
CA ARG A 79 9.73 13.32 -26.52
C ARG A 79 10.61 12.07 -26.29
N TYR A 80 10.57 11.10 -27.19
CA TYR A 80 11.42 9.91 -27.12
C TYR A 80 12.90 10.25 -27.22
N ALA A 81 13.27 11.20 -28.09
CA ALA A 81 14.65 11.66 -28.19
C ALA A 81 15.13 12.41 -26.93
N ALA A 82 14.22 13.07 -26.22
CA ALA A 82 14.52 13.78 -24.98
C ALA A 82 14.58 12.88 -23.74
N HIS A 83 13.88 11.74 -23.74
CA HIS A 83 13.97 10.77 -22.65
C HIS A 83 15.23 9.91 -22.81
N GLY A 84 16.01 9.81 -21.72
CA GLY A 84 17.13 8.89 -21.63
C GLY A 84 16.69 7.43 -21.67
N LYS A 85 17.64 6.52 -21.90
CA LYS A 85 17.40 5.09 -21.85
C LYS A 85 16.97 4.67 -20.43
N VAL A 86 16.02 3.75 -20.37
CA VAL A 86 15.56 3.13 -19.13
C VAL A 86 16.70 2.25 -18.58
N GLU A 87 16.77 2.11 -17.26
CA GLU A 87 17.77 1.26 -16.63
C GLU A 87 17.59 -0.21 -17.06
N SER A 88 18.68 -0.88 -17.45
CA SER A 88 18.65 -2.26 -17.96
C SER A 88 17.98 -3.28 -17.01
N ALA A 89 18.02 -3.03 -15.69
CA ALA A 89 17.36 -3.86 -14.68
C ALA A 89 15.82 -3.76 -14.72
N LEU A 90 15.29 -2.62 -15.15
CA LEU A 90 13.86 -2.43 -15.39
C LEU A 90 13.44 -3.00 -16.75
N GLU A 91 14.26 -2.85 -17.80
CA GLU A 91 13.98 -3.41 -19.12
C GLU A 91 13.74 -4.93 -19.06
N LYS A 92 14.58 -5.67 -18.33
CA LYS A 92 14.39 -7.12 -18.10
C LYS A 92 13.06 -7.48 -17.42
N GLN A 93 12.57 -6.61 -16.54
CA GLN A 93 11.28 -6.82 -15.87
C GLN A 93 10.10 -6.49 -16.78
N PHE A 94 10.25 -5.48 -17.66
CA PHE A 94 9.28 -5.20 -18.70
C PHE A 94 9.17 -6.36 -19.71
N GLU A 95 10.29 -6.96 -20.10
CA GLU A 95 10.30 -8.18 -20.93
C GLU A 95 9.59 -9.36 -20.25
N ALA A 96 9.80 -9.52 -18.94
CA ALA A 96 9.12 -10.54 -18.14
C ALA A 96 7.63 -10.24 -17.88
N GLY A 97 7.14 -9.05 -18.25
CA GLY A 97 5.76 -8.60 -18.02
C GLY A 97 5.39 -8.41 -16.55
N ARG A 98 6.37 -8.37 -15.64
CA ARG A 98 6.16 -8.24 -14.19
C ARG A 98 7.22 -7.35 -13.57
N LEU A 99 6.77 -6.30 -12.89
CA LEU A 99 7.61 -5.33 -12.20
C LEU A 99 7.58 -5.56 -10.69
N TYR A 100 8.72 -5.35 -10.03
CA TYR A 100 8.76 -5.26 -8.58
C TYR A 100 8.27 -3.90 -8.09
N ALA A 101 7.47 -3.91 -7.05
CA ALA A 101 6.88 -2.71 -6.45
C ALA A 101 6.76 -2.88 -4.93
N VAL A 102 6.76 -1.75 -4.21
CA VAL A 102 6.50 -1.70 -2.78
C VAL A 102 5.11 -1.12 -2.53
N ILE A 103 4.35 -1.79 -1.66
CA ILE A 103 3.05 -1.30 -1.19
C ILE A 103 3.31 -0.19 -0.17
N ALA A 104 2.92 1.04 -0.49
CA ALA A 104 3.02 2.20 0.40
C ALA A 104 1.71 2.50 1.16
N SER A 105 0.59 1.93 0.71
CA SER A 105 -0.70 2.07 1.37
C SER A 105 -0.85 1.11 2.58
N ARG A 106 -1.96 1.25 3.32
CA ARG A 106 -2.35 0.36 4.42
C ARG A 106 -3.67 -0.36 4.10
N PRO A 107 -3.66 -1.50 3.38
CA PRO A 107 -4.85 -2.15 2.86
C PRO A 107 -5.93 -2.44 3.90
N GLY A 108 -5.56 -2.86 5.11
CA GLY A 108 -6.51 -3.13 6.19
C GLY A 108 -7.24 -1.89 6.75
N GLN A 109 -6.84 -0.68 6.37
CA GLN A 109 -7.46 0.57 6.80
C GLN A 109 -8.13 1.31 5.65
N SER A 110 -7.42 1.48 4.53
CA SER A 110 -7.91 2.21 3.36
C SER A 110 -8.74 1.33 2.43
N GLY A 111 -8.51 0.02 2.42
CA GLY A 111 -9.03 -0.90 1.41
C GLY A 111 -8.32 -0.77 0.04
N ARG A 112 -7.14 -0.16 0.00
CA ARG A 112 -6.33 0.05 -1.20
C ARG A 112 -4.96 -0.58 -1.07
N CYS A 113 -4.40 -1.03 -2.19
CA CYS A 113 -3.06 -1.63 -2.28
C CYS A 113 -2.20 -0.81 -3.25
N ASP A 114 -2.04 0.48 -2.94
CA ASP A 114 -1.29 1.42 -3.76
C ASP A 114 0.19 1.40 -3.37
N GLY A 115 1.05 1.70 -4.32
CA GLY A 115 2.50 1.59 -4.18
C GLY A 115 3.25 2.30 -5.28
N TYR A 116 4.56 2.10 -5.32
CA TYR A 116 5.44 2.60 -6.37
C TYR A 116 6.37 1.47 -6.86
N ILE A 117 6.82 1.60 -8.11
CA ILE A 117 7.75 0.66 -8.75
C ILE A 117 9.15 0.87 -8.16
N LEU A 118 9.86 -0.22 -7.92
CA LEU A 118 11.24 -0.17 -7.42
C LEU A 118 12.22 0.13 -8.57
N GLU A 119 13.09 1.12 -8.37
CA GLU A 119 14.08 1.58 -9.35
C GLU A 119 15.47 1.73 -8.69
N GLY A 120 16.55 1.75 -9.50
CA GLY A 120 17.91 2.06 -9.06
C GLY A 120 18.42 1.23 -7.88
N GLU A 121 19.03 1.91 -6.89
CA GLU A 121 19.66 1.26 -5.73
C GLU A 121 18.66 0.50 -4.85
N GLU A 122 17.43 0.98 -4.75
CA GLU A 122 16.37 0.35 -3.96
C GLU A 122 15.98 -1.00 -4.57
N LEU A 123 15.81 -1.04 -5.90
CA LEU A 123 15.58 -2.28 -6.64
C LEU A 123 16.73 -3.27 -6.43
N ALA A 124 17.97 -2.80 -6.58
CA ALA A 124 19.15 -3.63 -6.40
C ALA A 124 19.24 -4.19 -4.96
N PHE A 125 18.89 -3.39 -3.95
CA PHE A 125 18.85 -3.84 -2.56
C PHE A 125 17.84 -4.95 -2.33
N TYR A 126 16.60 -4.79 -2.79
CA TYR A 126 15.55 -5.80 -2.59
C TYR A 126 15.80 -7.05 -3.41
N GLN A 127 16.32 -6.95 -4.64
CA GLN A 127 16.74 -8.11 -5.42
C GLN A 127 17.81 -8.93 -4.68
N ARG A 128 18.85 -8.30 -4.14
CA ARG A 128 19.86 -8.99 -3.32
C ARG A 128 19.27 -9.69 -2.09
N LYS A 129 18.21 -9.15 -1.49
CA LYS A 129 17.52 -9.76 -0.34
C LYS A 129 16.64 -10.94 -0.74
N LEU A 130 16.05 -10.93 -1.93
CA LEU A 130 15.21 -12.02 -2.45
C LEU A 130 16.02 -13.21 -2.96
N HIS A 131 17.24 -12.96 -3.44
CA HIS A 131 18.16 -13.99 -3.93
C HIS A 131 19.09 -14.57 -2.86
N LYS A 132 18.97 -14.12 -1.61
CA LYS A 132 19.66 -14.68 -0.45
C LYS A 132 18.81 -15.78 0.18
#